data_AF-A0A5E4HNB7-F1
#
_entry.id   AF-A0A5E4HNB7-F1
#
_cell.length_a   1.000
_cell.length_b   1.000
_cell.length_c   1.000
_cell.angle_alpha   90.00
_cell.angle_beta   90.00
_cell.angle_gamma   90.00
#
_symmetry.space_group_name_H-M   'P 1'
#
loop_
_entity.id
_entity.type
_entity.pdbx_description
1 polymer ?
#
loop_
_entity_poly.entity_id
_entity_poly.type
_entity_poly.pdbx_seq_one_letter_code
_entity_poly.pdbx_strand_id
1 'polypeptide(L)'
;MEQFEEIRKIALELFERRKFTISKHANERMVERRISHSDIKLVLLYGSLYRQETDEYGDIKYTIRGWNQESRNIRIAFIVKNLLIIITVIREEEI
;
A
#
# COMPACT_ATOMS: atom_id res chain seq x y z
N MET A 1 8.43 -15.66 3.96
CA MET A 1 8.38 -15.12 2.58
C MET A 1 7.03 -15.43 1.93
N GLU A 2 6.53 -16.67 2.04
CA GLU A 2 5.22 -17.08 1.49
C GLU A 2 4.01 -16.29 2.04
N GLN A 3 3.93 -16.08 3.36
CA GLN A 3 2.81 -15.35 3.98
C GLN A 3 2.65 -13.91 3.46
N PHE A 4 3.77 -13.21 3.24
CA PHE A 4 3.72 -11.87 2.67
C PHE A 4 3.24 -11.88 1.22
N GLU A 5 3.75 -12.81 0.40
CA GLU A 5 3.33 -12.94 -1.00
C GLU A 5 1.84 -13.25 -1.13
N GLU A 6 1.30 -14.07 -0.24
CA GLU A 6 -0.13 -14.34 -0.16
C GLU A 6 -0.94 -13.08 0.18
N ILE A 7 -0.53 -12.35 1.22
CA ILE A 7 -1.20 -11.09 1.60
C ILE A 7 -1.12 -10.04 0.50
N ARG A 8 0.02 -9.93 -0.18
CA ARG A 8 0.21 -9.01 -1.31
C ARG A 8 -0.72 -9.36 -2.48
N LYS A 9 -0.89 -10.65 -2.79
CA LYS A 9 -1.85 -11.13 -3.80
C LYS A 9 -3.29 -10.81 -3.41
N ILE A 10 -3.67 -11.05 -2.15
CA ILE A 10 -5.02 -10.72 -1.66
C ILE A 10 -5.27 -9.22 -1.72
N ALA A 11 -4.31 -8.39 -1.29
CA ALA A 11 -4.40 -6.94 -1.39
C ALA A 11 -4.58 -6.48 -2.83
N LEU A 12 -3.81 -7.03 -3.78
CA LEU A 12 -3.96 -6.75 -5.21
C LEU A 12 -5.35 -7.15 -5.72
N GLU A 13 -5.85 -8.34 -5.40
CA GLU A 13 -7.18 -8.81 -5.80
C GLU A 13 -8.30 -7.88 -5.28
N LEU A 14 -8.23 -7.49 -4.00
CA LEU A 14 -9.17 -6.56 -3.40
C LEU A 14 -9.10 -5.18 -4.07
N PHE A 15 -7.89 -4.70 -4.39
CA PHE A 15 -7.69 -3.43 -5.09
C PHE A 15 -8.31 -3.45 -6.49
N GLU A 16 -8.05 -4.50 -7.28
CA GLU A 16 -8.58 -4.64 -8.65
C GLU A 16 -10.11 -4.77 -8.68
N ARG A 17 -10.69 -5.41 -7.65
CA ARG A 17 -12.15 -5.51 -7.47
C ARG A 17 -12.79 -4.25 -6.89
N ARG A 18 -12.02 -3.17 -6.68
CA ARG A 18 -12.47 -1.94 -6.01
C ARG A 18 -13.04 -2.20 -4.60
N LYS A 19 -12.60 -3.27 -3.94
CA LYS A 19 -12.92 -3.60 -2.55
C LYS A 19 -11.86 -3.02 -1.60
N PHE A 20 -11.70 -1.71 -1.67
CA PHE A 20 -10.73 -1.01 -0.84
C PHE A 20 -11.27 0.32 -0.34
N THR A 21 -10.71 0.79 0.77
CA THR A 21 -10.87 2.15 1.26
C THR A 21 -9.51 2.81 1.34
N ILE A 22 -9.49 4.11 1.13
CA ILE A 22 -8.30 4.95 1.30
C ILE A 22 -8.60 5.86 2.48
N SER A 23 -7.75 5.84 3.50
CA SER A 23 -7.89 6.73 4.65
C SER A 23 -7.86 8.20 4.17
N LYS A 24 -8.49 9.11 4.91
CA LYS A 24 -8.43 10.55 4.60
C LYS A 24 -6.98 11.02 4.45
N HIS A 25 -6.12 10.61 5.37
CA HIS A 25 -4.69 10.93 5.36
C HIS A 25 -3.98 10.39 4.11
N ALA A 26 -4.22 9.13 3.73
CA ALA A 26 -3.64 8.56 2.50
C ALA A 26 -4.11 9.32 1.26
N ASN A 27 -5.38 9.69 1.20
CA ASN A 27 -5.95 10.42 0.07
C ASN A 27 -5.33 11.82 -0.07
N GLU A 28 -5.16 12.54 1.04
CA GLU A 28 -4.46 13.84 1.07
C GLU A 28 -3.04 13.71 0.52
N ARG A 29 -2.28 12.71 1.00
CA ARG A 29 -0.91 12.46 0.54
C ARG A 29 -0.84 12.09 -0.95
N MET A 30 -1.81 11.33 -1.45
CA MET A 30 -1.91 11.01 -2.87
C MET A 30 -2.09 12.27 -3.73
N VAL A 31 -2.97 13.18 -3.31
CA VAL A 31 -3.20 14.45 -4.01
C VAL A 31 -1.95 15.33 -3.97
N GLU A 32 -1.42 15.59 -2.77
CA GLU A 32 -0.23 16.45 -2.57
C GLU A 32 0.98 15.98 -3.38
N ARG A 33 1.18 14.66 -3.45
CA ARG A 33 2.38 14.06 -4.04
C ARG A 33 2.15 13.51 -5.44
N ARG A 34 0.98 13.76 -6.03
CA ARG A 34 0.60 13.26 -7.36
C ARG A 34 0.84 11.75 -7.48
N ILE A 35 0.33 11.00 -6.50
CA ILE A 35 0.37 9.53 -6.49
C ILE A 35 -1.00 9.04 -6.95
N SER A 36 -0.99 8.28 -8.02
CA SER A 36 -2.19 7.75 -8.66
C SER A 36 -2.56 6.36 -8.12
N HIS A 37 -3.78 5.92 -8.42
CA HIS A 37 -4.20 4.54 -8.18
C HIS A 37 -3.35 3.54 -8.97
N SER A 38 -2.88 3.92 -10.16
CA SER A 38 -1.97 3.09 -10.97
C SER A 38 -0.63 2.87 -10.28
N ASP A 39 -0.12 3.88 -9.57
CA ASP A 39 1.11 3.75 -8.79
C ASP A 39 0.91 2.76 -7.64
N ILE A 40 -0.23 2.84 -6.95
CA ILE A 40 -0.60 1.88 -5.90
C ILE A 40 -0.64 0.45 -6.46
N LYS A 41 -1.29 0.28 -7.62
CA LYS A 41 -1.35 -1.01 -8.30
C LYS A 41 0.04 -1.55 -8.64
N LEU A 42 0.94 -0.73 -9.17
CA LEU A 42 2.31 -1.13 -9.49
C LEU A 42 3.07 -1.58 -8.25
N VAL A 43 2.93 -0.85 -7.14
CA VAL A 43 3.57 -1.21 -5.88
C VAL A 43 2.97 -2.51 -5.31
N LEU A 44 1.66 -2.77 -5.45
CA LEU A 44 1.07 -4.06 -5.07
C LEU A 44 1.56 -5.21 -5.98
N LEU A 45 1.72 -4.96 -7.28
CA LEU A 45 2.17 -5.94 -8.28
C LEU A 45 3.64 -6.34 -8.15
N TYR A 46 4.53 -5.40 -7.79
CA TYR A 46 5.98 -5.62 -7.86
C TYR A 46 6.74 -5.17 -6.61
N GLY A 47 6.06 -4.57 -5.64
CA GLY A 47 6.67 -4.09 -4.42
C GLY A 47 7.14 -5.22 -3.52
N SER A 48 8.12 -4.88 -2.68
CA SER A 48 8.71 -5.76 -1.68
C SER A 48 8.26 -5.34 -0.27
N LEU A 49 8.28 -6.29 0.66
CA LEU A 49 7.98 -6.02 2.06
C LEU A 49 9.04 -5.07 2.62
N TYR A 50 8.59 -3.92 3.11
CA TYR A 50 9.44 -2.95 3.82
C TYR A 50 9.36 -3.15 5.33
N ARG A 51 8.15 -3.30 5.87
CA ARG A 51 7.91 -3.47 7.30
C ARG A 51 6.58 -4.16 7.55
N GLN A 52 6.51 -4.93 8.63
CA GLN A 52 5.28 -5.52 9.15
C GLN A 52 5.19 -5.19 10.64
N GLU A 53 4.04 -4.70 11.09
CA GLU A 53 3.80 -4.37 12.50
C GLU A 53 2.37 -4.73 12.90
N THR A 54 2.20 -5.18 14.13
CA THR A 54 0.88 -5.35 14.74
C THR A 54 0.52 -4.07 15.45
N ASP A 55 -0.66 -3.52 15.19
CA ASP A 55 -1.14 -2.32 15.89
C ASP A 55 -1.72 -2.65 17.28
N GLU A 56 -2.13 -1.60 18.00
CA GLU A 56 -2.70 -1.72 19.35
C GLU A 56 -4.03 -2.50 19.40
N TYR A 57 -4.68 -2.71 18.25
CA TYR A 57 -5.93 -3.44 18.11
C TYR A 57 -5.72 -4.89 17.63
N GLY A 58 -4.46 -5.31 17.45
CA GLY A 58 -4.11 -6.65 16.98
C GLY A 58 -4.14 -6.81 15.46
N ASP A 59 -4.35 -5.74 14.69
CA ASP A 59 -4.32 -5.81 13.23
C ASP A 59 -2.89 -5.82 12.71
N ILE A 60 -2.64 -6.63 11.67
CA ILE A 60 -1.34 -6.66 11.01
C ILE A 60 -1.32 -5.60 9.90
N LYS A 61 -0.49 -4.59 10.09
CA LYS A 61 -0.19 -3.54 9.12
C LYS A 61 1.05 -3.92 8.32
N TYR A 62 0.88 -3.95 7.00
CA TYR A 62 1.93 -4.23 6.04
C TYR A 62 2.36 -2.92 5.39
N THR A 63 3.66 -2.68 5.34
CA THR A 63 4.27 -1.61 4.56
C THR A 63 5.05 -2.24 3.42
N ILE A 64 4.71 -1.88 2.20
CA ILE A 64 5.40 -2.31 0.99
C ILE A 64 6.08 -1.13 0.32
N ARG A 65 7.21 -1.40 -0.33
CA ARG A 65 7.96 -0.42 -1.11
C ARG A 65 8.06 -0.89 -2.56
N GLY A 66 7.83 0.04 -3.49
CA GLY A 66 8.02 -0.20 -4.91
C GLY A 66 8.28 1.11 -5.65
N TRP A 67 8.15 1.06 -6.97
CA TRP A 67 8.38 2.19 -7.85
C TRP A 67 7.15 2.47 -8.71
N ASN A 68 6.95 3.74 -9.06
CA ASN A 68 6.02 4.09 -10.14
C ASN A 68 6.71 4.02 -11.51
N GLN A 69 5.96 4.39 -12.56
CA GLN A 69 6.46 4.43 -13.94
C GLN A 69 7.64 5.40 -14.14
N GLU A 70 7.75 6.42 -13.29
CA GLU A 70 8.86 7.38 -13.29
C GLU A 70 10.05 6.93 -12.42
N SER A 71 10.07 5.67 -11.97
CA SER A 71 11.11 5.12 -11.08
C SER A 71 11.22 5.84 -9.72
N ARG A 72 10.17 6.55 -9.31
CA ARG A 72 10.11 7.18 -7.98
C ARG A 72 9.68 6.15 -6.94
N ASN A 73 10.39 6.13 -5.83
CA ASN A 73 10.11 5.24 -4.70
C ASN A 73 8.79 5.63 -4.04
N ILE A 74 7.90 4.65 -3.89
CA ILE A 74 6.63 4.78 -3.18
C ILE A 74 6.55 3.69 -2.11
N ARG A 75 6.17 4.10 -0.91
CA ARG A 75 5.77 3.21 0.18
C ARG A 75 4.27 3.29 0.42
N ILE A 76 3.66 2.14 0.66
CA ILE A 76 2.23 2.03 0.94
C ILE A 76 2.09 1.21 2.21
N ALA A 77 1.36 1.76 3.19
CA ALA A 77 0.97 1.01 4.37
C ALA A 77 -0.51 0.65 4.26
N PHE A 78 -0.83 -0.62 4.51
CA PHE A 78 -2.19 -1.14 4.40
C PHE A 78 -2.47 -2.27 5.39
N ILE A 79 -3.76 -2.53 5.61
CA ILE A 79 -4.28 -3.69 6.33
C ILE A 79 -5.22 -4.45 5.39
N VAL A 80 -5.19 -5.78 5.46
CA VAL A 80 -6.14 -6.65 4.76
C VAL A 80 -7.11 -7.25 5.78
N LYS A 81 -8.41 -6.97 5.61
CA LYS A 81 -9.52 -7.63 6.30
C LYS A 81 -10.52 -8.15 5.26
N ASN A 82 -11.81 -7.92 5.47
CA ASN A 82 -12.87 -8.12 4.46
C ASN A 82 -12.73 -7.18 3.25
N LEU A 83 -11.93 -6.13 3.38
CA LEU A 83 -11.55 -5.17 2.34
C LEU A 83 -10.11 -4.71 2.57
N LEU A 84 -9.49 -4.12 1.54
CA LEU A 84 -8.15 -3.54 1.63
C LEU A 84 -8.24 -2.11 2.18
N ILE A 85 -7.59 -1.84 3.31
CA ILE A 85 -7.55 -0.50 3.92
C ILE A 85 -6.19 0.11 3.65
N ILE A 86 -6.11 1.13 2.80
CA ILE A 86 -4.88 1.89 2.53
C ILE A 86 -4.76 3.00 3.57
N ILE A 87 -3.79 2.88 4.47
CA ILE A 87 -3.62 3.77 5.63
C ILE A 87 -2.80 5.01 5.26
N THR A 88 -1.68 4.82 4.56
CA THR A 88 -0.83 5.93 4.12
C THR A 88 -0.07 5.56 2.84
N VAL A 89 0.32 6.60 2.10
CA VAL A 89 1.13 6.51 0.90
C VAL A 89 2.22 7.58 1.00
N ILE A 90 3.47 7.18 0.79
CA ILE A 90 4.65 8.04 0.94
C ILE A 90 5.46 7.96 -0.34
N ARG A 91 5.87 9.09 -0.90
CA ARG A 91 6.92 9.15 -1.92
C ARG A 91 8.24 9.45 -1.21
N GLU A 92 9.25 8.59 -1.33
CA GLU A 92 10.53 8.73 -0.58
C GLU A 92 11.46 9.84 -1.11
N GLU A 93 10.92 10.93 -1.68
CA GLU A 93 11.67 12.18 -1.89
C GLU A 93 11.83 12.96 -0.57
N GLU A 94 11.39 12.39 0.55
CA GLU A 94 11.60 12.92 1.91
C GLU A 94 12.98 12.53 2.44
N ILE A 95 13.87 13.54 2.56
CA ILE A 95 14.96 13.60 3.55
C ILE A 95 14.42 14.38 4.75
#